data_AF-A0A3D8VM05-F1
#
_entry.id   AF-A0A3D8VM05-F1
#
_cell.length_a   1.000
_cell.length_b   1.000
_cell.length_c   1.000
_cell.angle_alpha   90.00
_cell.angle_beta   90.00
_cell.angle_gamma   90.00
#
_symmetry.space_group_name_H-M   'P 1'
#
loop_
_entity.id
_entity.type
_entity.pdbx_description
1 polymer ?
#
loop_
_entity_poly.entity_id
_entity_poly.type
_entity_poly.pdbx_seq_one_letter_code
_entity_poly.pdbx_strand_id
1 'polypeptide(L)'
;MRILIWTALIICVGYVMIHQFLLQFPADEEWKYNLGILLQGLSLSYIAAFLFFIVHDYYPHFLTKKKYQPIIDRELSNLWEICNSLTYSMSKHSGVKVYYKSENFEESVAEQLRNLPVQFNKDVKEENIDSEDISSKTKHPLPPDEEFDKKDKPIIIREMGFDKWSDAIEYTTSNISLTLNKVLKMKDIVKEETVIKIFDLERSISDFRIVAKIYEESHNKTFKNGYLEQVFVKFYEGTEELKDYNKRHKDPKNFL
;
A
#
# COMPACT_ATOMS: atom_id res chain seq x y z
N MET A 1 6.78 -24.24 4.61
CA MET A 1 6.15 -25.02 3.52
C MET A 1 7.00 -25.06 2.24
N ARG A 2 7.44 -23.93 1.66
CA ARG A 2 8.25 -23.92 0.42
C ARG A 2 9.52 -24.75 0.50
N ILE A 3 10.29 -24.65 1.58
CA ILE A 3 11.56 -25.39 1.77
C ILE A 3 11.34 -26.91 1.70
N LEU A 4 10.25 -27.42 2.28
CA LEU A 4 9.93 -28.85 2.31
C LEU A 4 9.67 -29.43 0.91
N ILE A 5 9.02 -28.67 0.04
CA ILE A 5 8.71 -29.07 -1.34
C ILE A 5 10.01 -29.18 -2.15
N TRP A 6 10.92 -28.21 -2.00
CA TRP A 6 12.22 -28.23 -2.68
C TRP A 6 13.14 -29.34 -2.15
N THR A 7 13.15 -29.59 -0.84
CA THR A 7 13.92 -30.71 -0.27
C THR A 7 13.38 -32.05 -0.73
N ALA A 8 12.05 -32.21 -0.82
CA ALA A 8 11.45 -33.44 -1.34
C ALA A 8 11.82 -33.67 -2.81
N LEU A 9 11.85 -32.62 -3.63
CA LEU A 9 12.32 -32.71 -5.02
C LEU A 9 13.79 -33.19 -5.09
N ILE A 10 14.68 -32.60 -4.29
CA ILE A 10 16.10 -32.97 -4.26
C ILE A 10 16.26 -34.45 -3.88
N ILE A 11 15.48 -34.92 -2.89
CA ILE A 11 15.48 -36.32 -2.47
C ILE A 11 14.96 -37.23 -3.59
N CYS A 12 13.86 -36.88 -4.25
CA CYS A 12 13.31 -37.67 -5.37
C CYS A 12 14.28 -37.74 -6.55
N VAL A 13 14.90 -36.63 -6.94
CA VAL A 13 15.90 -36.59 -8.01
C VAL A 13 17.14 -37.41 -7.63
N GLY A 14 17.64 -37.23 -6.40
CA GLY A 14 18.75 -38.01 -5.89
C GLY A 14 18.45 -39.51 -5.89
N TYR A 15 17.25 -39.90 -5.45
CA TYR A 15 16.80 -41.29 -5.45
C TYR A 15 16.75 -41.88 -6.86
N VAL A 16 16.18 -41.17 -7.84
CA VAL A 16 16.12 -41.64 -9.23
C VAL A 16 17.53 -41.86 -9.80
N MET A 17 18.47 -40.95 -9.52
CA MET A 17 19.87 -41.10 -9.97
C MET A 17 20.57 -42.28 -9.29
N ILE A 18 20.40 -42.45 -7.99
CA ILE A 18 20.97 -43.57 -7.22
C ILE A 18 20.36 -44.90 -7.69
N HIS A 19 19.04 -44.96 -7.87
CA HIS A 19 18.36 -46.15 -8.33
C HIS A 19 18.82 -46.55 -9.75
N GLN A 20 19.00 -45.58 -10.65
CA GLN A 20 19.52 -45.83 -11.99
C GLN A 20 20.93 -46.44 -11.98
N PHE A 21 21.77 -46.04 -11.01
CA PHE A 21 23.08 -46.64 -10.79
C PHE A 21 22.99 -48.04 -10.18
N LEU A 22 22.10 -48.25 -9.19
CA LEU A 22 21.89 -49.54 -8.53
C LEU A 22 21.37 -50.62 -9.48
N LEU A 23 20.59 -50.25 -10.51
CA LEU A 23 20.12 -51.18 -11.56
C LEU A 23 21.25 -51.83 -12.36
N GLN A 24 22.48 -51.31 -12.30
CA GLN A 24 23.64 -51.92 -12.96
C GLN A 24 24.18 -53.15 -12.21
N PHE A 25 23.77 -53.33 -10.95
CA PHE A 25 24.10 -54.51 -10.16
C PHE A 25 22.91 -55.46 -10.13
N PRO A 26 23.13 -56.78 -10.32
CA PRO A 26 22.05 -57.76 -10.21
C PRO A 26 21.50 -57.75 -8.79
N ALA A 27 20.17 -57.68 -8.65
CA ALA A 27 19.53 -57.72 -7.34
C ALA A 27 19.56 -59.14 -6.78
N ASP A 28 19.94 -59.28 -5.50
CA ASP A 28 19.98 -60.58 -4.82
C ASP A 28 18.58 -61.20 -4.64
N GLU A 29 17.53 -60.37 -4.59
CA GLU A 29 16.16 -60.79 -4.29
C GLU A 29 15.13 -59.95 -5.07
N GLU A 30 14.10 -60.59 -5.64
CA GLU A 30 13.07 -59.94 -6.48
C GLU A 30 12.28 -58.84 -5.76
N TRP A 31 12.06 -58.98 -4.45
CA TRP A 31 11.30 -57.99 -3.69
C TRP A 31 12.03 -56.64 -3.58
N LYS A 32 13.37 -56.64 -3.51
CA LYS A 32 14.19 -55.42 -3.49
C LYS A 32 14.07 -54.65 -4.80
N TYR A 33 14.04 -55.39 -5.91
CA TYR A 33 13.85 -54.84 -7.24
C TYR A 33 12.45 -54.22 -7.41
N ASN A 34 11.40 -54.93 -7.01
CA ASN A 34 10.02 -54.42 -7.07
C ASN A 34 9.79 -53.19 -6.20
N LEU A 35 10.38 -53.15 -5.00
CA LEU A 35 10.33 -52.00 -4.11
C LEU A 35 11.04 -50.78 -4.71
N GLY A 36 12.19 -51.01 -5.35
CA GLY A 36 12.95 -49.98 -6.07
C GLY A 36 12.15 -49.35 -7.20
N ILE A 37 11.52 -50.18 -8.05
CA ILE A 37 10.66 -49.72 -9.14
C ILE A 37 9.47 -48.90 -8.62
N LEU A 38 8.83 -49.34 -7.53
CA LEU A 38 7.70 -48.62 -6.94
C LEU A 38 8.13 -47.22 -6.46
N LEU A 39 9.23 -47.12 -5.72
CA LEU A 39 9.77 -45.85 -5.24
C LEU A 39 10.27 -44.96 -6.38
N GLN A 40 10.83 -45.55 -7.44
CA GLN A 40 11.21 -44.84 -8.66
C GLN A 40 9.98 -44.25 -9.33
N GLY A 41 8.91 -45.03 -9.50
CA GLY A 41 7.63 -44.56 -10.06
C GLY A 41 7.01 -43.42 -9.25
N LEU A 42 7.03 -43.52 -7.92
CA LEU A 42 6.57 -42.44 -7.03
C LEU A 42 7.43 -41.18 -7.16
N SER A 43 8.75 -41.34 -7.20
CA SER A 43 9.69 -40.22 -7.32
C SER A 43 9.54 -39.49 -8.66
N LEU A 44 9.41 -40.24 -9.76
CA LEU A 44 9.15 -39.68 -11.10
C LEU A 44 7.78 -38.98 -11.17
N SER A 45 6.75 -39.56 -10.56
CA SER A 45 5.42 -38.93 -10.49
C SER A 45 5.47 -37.62 -9.71
N TYR A 46 6.20 -37.56 -8.60
CA TYR A 46 6.41 -36.34 -7.84
C TYR A 46 7.18 -35.27 -8.63
N ILE A 47 8.27 -35.65 -9.30
CA ILE A 47 9.05 -34.74 -10.17
C ILE A 47 8.16 -34.19 -11.29
N ALA A 48 7.36 -35.04 -11.94
CA ALA A 48 6.43 -34.61 -12.99
C ALA A 48 5.40 -33.62 -12.43
N ALA A 49 4.75 -33.93 -11.31
CA ALA A 49 3.81 -33.01 -10.66
C ALA A 49 4.46 -31.67 -10.29
N PHE A 50 5.71 -31.70 -9.81
CA PHE A 50 6.46 -30.49 -9.49
C PHE A 50 6.80 -29.65 -10.73
N LEU A 51 7.14 -30.29 -11.85
CA LEU A 51 7.33 -29.59 -13.13
C LEU A 51 6.04 -28.96 -13.63
N PHE A 52 4.91 -29.69 -13.54
CA PHE A 52 3.58 -29.13 -13.85
C PHE A 52 3.27 -27.91 -12.98
N PHE A 53 3.50 -28.00 -11.67
CA PHE A 53 3.34 -26.86 -10.76
C PHE A 53 4.22 -25.67 -11.15
N ILE A 54 5.49 -25.89 -11.53
CA ILE A 54 6.37 -24.80 -11.96
C ILE A 54 5.84 -24.13 -13.23
N VAL A 55 5.47 -24.93 -14.23
CA VAL A 55 5.10 -24.43 -15.56
C VAL A 55 3.73 -23.76 -15.54
N HIS A 56 2.77 -24.33 -14.83
CA HIS A 56 1.38 -23.85 -14.88
C HIS A 56 1.05 -22.85 -13.78
N ASP A 57 1.66 -22.96 -12.59
CA ASP A 57 1.31 -22.08 -11.47
C ASP A 57 2.43 -21.08 -11.18
N TYR A 58 3.64 -21.57 -10.87
CA TYR A 58 4.70 -20.72 -10.33
C TYR A 58 5.22 -19.69 -11.34
N TYR A 59 5.56 -20.13 -12.55
CA TYR A 59 6.17 -19.27 -13.56
C TYR A 59 5.21 -18.20 -14.10
N PRO A 60 3.96 -18.53 -14.47
CA PRO A 60 2.98 -17.52 -14.88
C PRO A 60 2.67 -16.54 -13.75
N HIS A 61 2.53 -17.00 -12.51
CA HIS A 61 2.34 -16.13 -11.36
C HIS A 61 3.55 -15.21 -11.13
N PHE A 62 4.78 -15.72 -11.24
CA PHE A 62 6.00 -14.94 -11.09
C PHE A 62 6.11 -13.85 -12.16
N LEU A 63 5.86 -14.19 -13.43
CA LEU A 63 5.86 -13.23 -14.53
C LEU A 63 4.79 -12.15 -14.34
N THR A 64 3.58 -12.56 -13.98
CA THR A 64 2.46 -11.66 -13.70
C THR A 64 2.83 -10.72 -12.55
N LYS A 65 3.33 -11.25 -11.43
CA LYS A 65 3.79 -10.45 -10.30
C LYS A 65 4.87 -9.45 -10.72
N LYS A 66 5.91 -9.90 -11.44
CA LYS A 66 6.98 -9.00 -11.91
C LYS A 66 6.47 -7.88 -12.80
N LYS A 67 5.47 -8.16 -13.64
CA LYS A 67 4.86 -7.18 -14.55
C LYS A 67 4.00 -6.15 -13.83
N TYR A 68 3.18 -6.57 -12.86
CA TYR A 68 2.21 -5.69 -12.19
C TYR A 68 2.72 -5.08 -10.88
N GLN A 69 3.78 -5.61 -10.26
CA GLN A 69 4.36 -5.07 -9.03
C GLN A 69 4.72 -3.58 -9.14
N PRO A 70 5.36 -3.09 -10.22
CA PRO A 70 5.66 -1.66 -10.36
C PRO A 70 4.40 -0.78 -10.45
N ILE A 71 3.34 -1.31 -11.07
CA ILE A 71 2.04 -0.63 -11.19
C ILE A 71 1.39 -0.51 -9.82
N ILE A 72 1.40 -1.59 -9.05
CA ILE A 72 0.89 -1.64 -7.67
C ILE A 72 1.68 -0.66 -6.79
N ASP A 73 3.01 -0.71 -6.83
CA ASP A 73 3.86 0.18 -6.03
C ASP A 73 3.61 1.66 -6.39
N ARG A 74 3.41 1.98 -7.67
CA ARG A 74 3.04 3.34 -8.11
C ARG A 74 1.68 3.77 -7.57
N GLU A 75 0.64 2.95 -7.73
CA GLU A 75 -0.72 3.30 -7.27
C GLU A 75 -0.77 3.48 -5.75
N LEU A 76 -0.09 2.61 -5.00
CA LEU A 76 -0.01 2.72 -3.53
C LEU A 76 0.91 3.85 -3.08
N SER A 77 1.95 4.19 -3.84
CA SER A 77 2.77 5.38 -3.62
C SER A 77 1.95 6.66 -3.81
N ASN A 78 1.14 6.74 -4.87
CA ASN A 78 0.26 7.88 -5.10
C ASN A 78 -0.75 8.03 -3.96
N LEU A 79 -1.32 6.92 -3.51
CA LEU A 79 -2.23 6.92 -2.36
C LEU A 79 -1.53 7.42 -1.09
N TRP A 80 -0.30 6.99 -0.84
CA TRP A 80 0.52 7.48 0.26
C TRP A 80 0.72 9.00 0.18
N GLU A 81 1.05 9.54 -0.99
CA GLU A 81 1.29 10.98 -1.16
C GLU A 81 0.03 11.80 -0.85
N ILE A 82 -1.15 11.33 -1.27
CA ILE A 82 -2.43 11.98 -0.97
C ILE A 82 -2.69 11.94 0.55
N CYS A 83 -2.57 10.78 1.19
CA CYS A 83 -2.81 10.63 2.62
C CYS A 83 -1.82 11.47 3.44
N ASN A 84 -0.53 11.45 3.06
CA ASN A 84 0.52 12.22 3.70
C ASN A 84 0.31 13.73 3.51
N SER A 85 -0.21 14.18 2.37
CA SER A 85 -0.58 15.57 2.16
C SER A 85 -1.72 16.02 3.09
N LEU A 86 -2.72 15.15 3.31
CA LEU A 86 -3.81 15.44 4.26
C LEU A 86 -3.26 15.53 5.70
N THR A 87 -2.46 14.56 6.12
CA THR A 87 -1.75 14.57 7.41
C THR A 87 -0.93 15.85 7.61
N TYR A 88 -0.18 16.26 6.59
CA TYR A 88 0.64 17.47 6.66
C TYR A 88 -0.24 18.71 6.85
N SER A 89 -1.34 18.82 6.11
CA SER A 89 -2.30 19.91 6.25
C SER A 89 -2.90 19.95 7.66
N MET A 90 -3.33 18.80 8.20
CA MET A 90 -3.85 18.71 9.57
C MET A 90 -2.81 19.15 10.59
N SER A 91 -1.55 18.74 10.43
CA SER A 91 -0.47 19.15 11.32
C SER A 91 -0.20 20.66 11.26
N LYS A 92 -0.18 21.24 10.06
CA LYS A 92 0.02 22.67 9.85
C LYS A 92 -1.09 23.51 10.49
N HIS A 93 -2.35 23.08 10.35
CA HIS A 93 -3.50 23.84 10.87
C HIS A 93 -3.79 23.63 12.35
N SER A 94 -3.43 22.48 12.92
CA SER A 94 -3.52 22.21 14.36
C SER A 94 -2.31 22.70 15.17
N GLY A 95 -1.17 22.93 14.50
CA GLY A 95 0.11 23.19 15.16
C GLY A 95 0.74 21.96 15.83
N VAL A 96 0.13 20.78 15.70
CA VAL A 96 0.58 19.54 16.36
C VAL A 96 1.12 18.57 15.31
N LYS A 97 2.32 18.03 15.56
CA LYS A 97 2.92 16.98 14.74
C LYS A 97 2.61 15.61 15.34
N VAL A 98 2.06 14.71 14.53
CA VAL A 98 1.83 13.31 14.92
C VAL A 98 3.11 12.53 14.67
N TYR A 99 3.62 11.88 15.72
CA TYR A 99 4.84 11.08 15.66
C TYR A 99 4.49 9.60 15.60
N TYR A 100 4.60 9.01 14.40
CA TYR A 100 4.41 7.59 14.18
C TYR A 100 5.37 6.76 15.05
N LYS A 101 4.85 5.69 15.68
CA LYS A 101 5.61 4.74 16.52
C LYS A 101 6.25 5.35 17.78
N SER A 102 5.73 6.46 18.27
CA SER A 102 6.03 6.99 19.61
C SER A 102 5.16 6.30 20.66
N GLU A 103 5.65 6.18 21.91
CA GLU A 103 4.83 5.76 23.06
C GLU A 103 3.60 6.67 23.24
N ASN A 104 3.69 7.93 22.80
CA ASN A 104 2.62 8.92 22.88
C ASN A 104 1.88 9.10 21.53
N PHE A 105 1.91 8.11 20.64
CA PHE A 105 1.28 8.22 19.31
C PHE A 105 -0.21 8.54 19.41
N GLU A 106 -0.98 7.76 20.15
CA GLU A 106 -2.43 7.98 20.33
C GLU A 106 -2.73 9.34 20.97
N GLU A 107 -1.93 9.75 21.96
CA GLU A 107 -2.05 11.05 22.61
C GLU A 107 -1.77 12.20 21.65
N SER A 108 -0.75 12.08 20.80
CA SER A 108 -0.41 13.09 19.78
C SER A 108 -1.48 13.22 18.70
N VAL A 109 -2.13 12.12 18.32
CA VAL A 109 -3.27 12.12 17.39
C VAL A 109 -4.47 12.83 18.02
N ALA A 110 -4.75 12.50 19.29
CA ALA A 110 -5.83 13.14 20.03
C ALA A 110 -5.61 14.65 20.20
N GLU A 111 -4.39 15.05 20.56
CA GLU A 111 -4.00 16.46 20.68
C GLU A 111 -4.14 17.21 19.35
N GLN A 112 -3.72 16.59 18.25
CA GLN A 112 -3.86 17.17 16.92
C GLN A 112 -5.31 17.46 16.57
N LEU A 113 -6.23 16.51 16.78
CA LEU A 113 -7.65 16.69 16.48
C LEU A 113 -8.34 17.71 17.38
N ARG A 114 -7.97 17.76 18.67
CA ARG A 114 -8.49 18.75 19.62
C ARG A 114 -8.12 20.17 19.23
N ASN A 115 -6.95 20.35 18.62
CA ASN A 115 -6.43 21.64 18.18
C ASN A 115 -6.76 21.93 16.70
N LEU A 116 -7.28 20.96 15.96
CA LEU A 116 -7.64 21.12 14.55
C LEU A 116 -8.87 22.03 14.42
N PRO A 117 -8.75 23.20 13.76
CA PRO A 117 -9.86 24.11 13.59
C PRO A 117 -10.87 23.54 12.58
N VAL A 118 -12.16 23.69 12.86
CA VAL A 118 -13.24 23.22 11.95
C VAL A 118 -13.32 24.07 10.68
N GLN A 119 -12.98 25.36 10.77
CA GLN A 119 -12.86 26.25 9.63
C GLN A 119 -11.40 26.68 9.47
N PHE A 120 -10.89 26.65 8.25
CA PHE A 120 -9.63 27.30 7.91
C PHE A 120 -9.86 28.81 8.10
N ASN A 121 -9.23 29.41 9.11
CA ASN A 121 -9.42 30.80 9.53
C ASN A 121 -9.86 31.75 8.40
N LYS A 122 -11.14 32.19 8.43
CA LYS A 122 -11.53 33.44 7.77
C LYS A 122 -11.07 34.68 8.53
N ASP A 123 -10.60 34.50 9.77
CA ASP A 123 -10.15 35.57 10.66
C ASP A 123 -8.73 35.30 11.18
N VAL A 124 -7.73 35.21 10.29
CA VAL A 124 -6.43 35.76 10.66
C VAL A 124 -6.53 37.23 10.30
N LYS A 125 -6.81 38.08 11.30
CA LYS A 125 -6.53 39.50 11.16
C LYS A 125 -5.08 39.63 10.70
N GLU A 126 -4.92 40.18 9.51
CA GLU A 126 -3.72 40.89 9.09
C GLU A 126 -3.45 41.98 10.13
N GLU A 127 -2.73 41.65 11.20
CA GLU A 127 -2.08 42.63 12.04
C GLU A 127 -0.58 42.36 11.98
N ASN A 128 0.05 43.16 11.12
CA ASN A 128 1.46 43.52 11.11
C ASN A 128 2.45 42.42 10.73
N ILE A 129 2.51 42.10 9.43
CA ILE A 129 3.80 41.88 8.77
C ILE A 129 3.85 42.91 7.66
N ASP A 130 4.83 43.83 7.76
CA ASP A 130 5.02 44.92 6.84
C ASP A 130 4.94 44.45 5.38
N SER A 131 4.04 45.10 4.68
CA SER A 131 3.77 44.96 3.27
C SER A 131 4.99 45.35 2.44
N GLU A 132 5.62 44.38 1.80
CA GLU A 132 6.01 44.52 0.39
C GLU A 132 5.13 43.56 -0.43
N ASP A 133 4.20 44.18 -1.17
CA ASP A 133 3.49 43.68 -2.35
C ASP A 133 4.27 42.56 -3.07
N ILE A 134 3.65 41.44 -3.48
CA ILE A 134 2.79 41.42 -4.66
C ILE A 134 1.71 40.32 -4.49
N SER A 135 0.50 40.77 -4.21
CA SER A 135 -0.71 40.12 -4.70
C SER A 135 -0.90 40.55 -6.16
N SER A 136 -0.44 39.75 -7.11
CA SER A 136 -0.92 39.82 -8.49
C SER A 136 -1.61 38.52 -8.85
N LYS A 137 -2.95 38.56 -8.77
CA LYS A 137 -3.85 37.66 -9.51
C LYS A 137 -3.42 37.65 -10.98
N THR A 138 -2.83 36.56 -11.44
CA THR A 138 -2.79 36.24 -12.86
C THR A 138 -2.96 34.74 -13.01
N LYS A 139 -4.21 34.29 -13.17
CA LYS A 139 -4.51 32.97 -13.72
C LYS A 139 -4.06 32.98 -15.18
N HIS A 140 -2.81 32.63 -15.43
CA HIS A 140 -2.38 32.26 -16.78
C HIS A 140 -2.90 30.84 -17.07
N PRO A 141 -3.78 30.64 -18.07
CA PRO A 141 -4.06 29.31 -18.55
C PRO A 141 -2.76 28.77 -19.16
N LEU A 142 -2.37 27.57 -18.73
CA LEU A 142 -1.20 26.89 -19.27
C LEU A 142 -1.43 26.57 -20.75
N PRO A 143 -0.42 26.74 -21.62
CA PRO A 143 -0.50 26.24 -22.98
C PRO A 143 -0.62 24.70 -22.97
N PRO A 144 -1.31 24.11 -23.96
CA PRO A 144 -1.38 22.66 -24.10
C PRO A 144 0.03 22.13 -24.38
N ASP A 145 0.50 21.23 -23.51
CA ASP A 145 1.87 20.71 -23.53
C ASP A 145 1.86 19.28 -24.08
N GLU A 146 2.17 19.12 -25.37
CA GLU A 146 2.25 17.81 -26.04
C GLU A 146 3.38 16.90 -25.49
N GLU A 147 4.27 17.43 -24.65
CA GLU A 147 5.25 16.62 -23.90
C GLU A 147 4.66 15.88 -22.70
N PHE A 148 3.48 16.28 -22.22
CA PHE A 148 2.82 15.71 -21.04
C PHE A 148 2.40 14.24 -21.24
N ASP A 149 2.24 13.80 -22.50
CA ASP A 149 1.89 12.43 -22.86
C ASP A 149 3.09 11.46 -22.89
N LYS A 150 4.34 11.94 -22.74
CA LYS A 150 5.53 11.11 -23.07
C LYS A 150 6.47 10.69 -21.93
N LYS A 151 6.47 11.28 -20.74
CA LYS A 151 7.40 10.85 -19.67
C LYS A 151 6.82 11.02 -18.27
N ASP A 152 6.90 9.94 -17.47
CA ASP A 152 6.64 9.80 -16.04
C ASP A 152 7.01 11.05 -15.21
N LYS A 153 6.21 12.11 -15.27
CA LYS A 153 6.29 13.23 -14.33
C LYS A 153 5.47 12.85 -13.10
N PRO A 154 6.03 12.98 -11.88
CA PRO A 154 5.24 12.82 -10.67
C PRO A 154 4.05 13.77 -10.74
N ILE A 155 2.87 13.27 -10.39
CA ILE A 155 1.68 14.11 -10.24
C ILE A 155 2.02 15.07 -9.11
N ILE A 156 2.44 16.30 -9.45
CA ILE A 156 2.52 17.37 -8.47
C ILE A 156 1.07 17.66 -8.12
N ILE A 157 0.61 17.05 -7.03
CA ILE A 157 -0.67 17.39 -6.42
C ILE A 157 -0.53 18.87 -6.08
N ARG A 158 -1.21 19.71 -6.88
CA ARG A 158 -1.39 21.14 -6.62
C ARG A 158 -1.72 21.27 -5.14
N GLU A 159 -1.07 22.21 -4.43
CA GLU A 159 -1.43 22.53 -3.05
C GLU A 159 -2.95 22.46 -2.92
N MET A 160 -3.41 21.47 -2.17
CA MET A 160 -4.82 21.15 -2.03
C MET A 160 -5.45 22.26 -1.19
N GLY A 161 -5.78 23.37 -1.86
CA GLY A 161 -6.48 24.51 -1.28
C GLY A 161 -7.95 24.16 -1.12
N PHE A 162 -8.26 23.46 -0.04
CA PHE A 162 -9.64 23.20 0.37
C PHE A 162 -10.09 24.25 1.39
N ASP A 163 -11.29 24.77 1.20
CA ASP A 163 -11.92 25.71 2.14
C ASP A 163 -12.62 24.98 3.30
N LYS A 164 -12.78 23.65 3.21
CA LYS A 164 -13.46 22.80 4.19
C LYS A 164 -12.77 21.46 4.34
N TRP A 165 -12.83 20.90 5.56
CA TRP A 165 -12.27 19.59 5.82
C TRP A 165 -13.10 18.51 5.14
N SER A 166 -14.43 18.63 5.16
CA SER A 166 -15.33 17.71 4.45
C SER A 166 -14.95 17.49 2.98
N ASP A 167 -14.62 18.57 2.26
CA ASP A 167 -14.19 18.51 0.86
C ASP A 167 -12.81 17.84 0.70
N ALA A 168 -11.85 18.18 1.58
CA ALA A 168 -10.52 17.56 1.59
C ALA A 168 -10.58 16.06 1.86
N ILE A 169 -11.45 15.67 2.81
CA ILE A 169 -11.68 14.29 3.17
C ILE A 169 -12.37 13.57 2.02
N GLU A 170 -13.41 14.15 1.42
CA GLU A 170 -14.13 13.54 0.28
C GLU A 170 -13.20 13.27 -0.91
N TYR A 171 -12.32 14.21 -1.24
CA TYR A 171 -11.28 14.00 -2.23
C TYR A 171 -10.39 12.82 -1.85
N THR A 172 -9.94 12.76 -0.61
CA THR A 172 -9.08 11.67 -0.12
C THR A 172 -9.81 10.32 -0.15
N THR A 173 -11.06 10.26 0.33
CA THR A 173 -11.93 9.07 0.30
C THR A 173 -12.06 8.55 -1.13
N SER A 174 -12.36 9.44 -2.08
CA SER A 174 -12.56 9.06 -3.48
C SER A 174 -11.30 8.43 -4.08
N ASN A 175 -10.12 8.97 -3.77
CA ASN A 175 -8.85 8.40 -4.22
C ASN A 175 -8.52 7.06 -3.54
N ILE A 176 -8.87 6.90 -2.27
CA ILE A 176 -8.76 5.61 -1.58
C ILE A 176 -9.66 4.57 -2.25
N SER A 177 -10.94 4.87 -2.46
CA SER A 177 -11.89 3.95 -3.12
C SER A 177 -11.44 3.57 -4.54
N LEU A 178 -10.92 4.53 -5.31
CA LEU A 178 -10.37 4.26 -6.64
C LEU A 178 -9.15 3.34 -6.57
N THR A 179 -8.25 3.59 -5.64
CA THR A 179 -7.03 2.78 -5.47
C THR A 179 -7.39 1.38 -4.98
N LEU A 180 -8.30 1.26 -4.01
CA LEU A 180 -8.81 -0.02 -3.51
C LEU A 180 -9.43 -0.84 -4.64
N ASN A 181 -10.27 -0.24 -5.48
CA ASN A 181 -10.87 -0.91 -6.63
C ASN A 181 -9.82 -1.41 -7.64
N LYS A 182 -8.75 -0.66 -7.87
CA LYS A 182 -7.62 -1.11 -8.71
C LYS A 182 -6.87 -2.27 -8.04
N VAL A 183 -6.57 -2.15 -6.77
CA VAL A 183 -5.86 -3.16 -5.97
C VAL A 183 -6.65 -4.47 -5.89
N LEU A 184 -7.97 -4.41 -5.71
CA LEU A 184 -8.86 -5.58 -5.70
C LEU A 184 -8.87 -6.33 -7.04
N LYS A 185 -8.77 -5.62 -8.17
CA LYS A 185 -8.59 -6.24 -9.49
C LYS A 185 -7.23 -6.96 -9.63
N MET A 186 -6.27 -6.64 -8.76
CA MET A 186 -4.93 -7.22 -8.69
C MET A 186 -4.72 -8.05 -7.40
N LYS A 187 -5.81 -8.52 -6.77
CA LYS A 187 -5.76 -9.21 -5.47
C LYS A 187 -4.88 -10.46 -5.45
N ASP A 188 -4.69 -11.11 -6.60
CA ASP A 188 -3.85 -12.32 -6.69
C ASP A 188 -2.35 -11.99 -6.58
N ILE A 189 -2.00 -10.70 -6.65
CA ILE A 189 -0.63 -10.18 -6.65
C ILE A 189 -0.35 -9.38 -5.38
N VAL A 190 -1.36 -8.65 -4.90
CA VAL A 190 -1.29 -7.84 -3.68
C VAL A 190 -1.53 -8.74 -2.46
N LYS A 191 -0.79 -8.50 -1.37
CA LYS A 191 -1.01 -9.24 -0.12
C LYS A 191 -2.39 -8.90 0.46
N GLU A 192 -3.10 -9.91 0.94
CA GLU A 192 -4.42 -9.76 1.57
C GLU A 192 -4.40 -8.73 2.71
N GLU A 193 -3.37 -8.77 3.55
CA GLU A 193 -3.16 -7.77 4.62
C GLU A 193 -3.21 -6.34 4.08
N THR A 194 -2.53 -6.06 2.96
CA THR A 194 -2.52 -4.72 2.34
C THR A 194 -3.91 -4.29 1.91
N VAL A 195 -4.73 -5.21 1.39
CA VAL A 195 -6.11 -4.91 0.99
C VAL A 195 -6.96 -4.55 2.20
N ILE A 196 -6.87 -5.32 3.28
CA ILE A 196 -7.58 -5.06 4.53
C ILE A 196 -7.21 -3.69 5.09
N LYS A 197 -5.92 -3.34 5.05
CA LYS A 197 -5.41 -2.07 5.57
C LYS A 197 -5.88 -0.86 4.76
N ILE A 198 -5.96 -0.97 3.43
CA ILE A 198 -6.55 0.08 2.58
C ILE A 198 -8.05 0.22 2.87
N PHE A 199 -8.75 -0.89 3.10
CA PHE A 199 -10.17 -0.87 3.47
C PHE A 199 -10.40 -0.21 4.84
N ASP A 200 -9.58 -0.51 5.85
CA ASP A 200 -9.63 0.14 7.15
C ASP A 200 -9.34 1.65 7.05
N LEU A 201 -8.42 2.03 6.16
CA LEU A 201 -8.10 3.42 5.86
C LEU A 201 -9.27 4.15 5.19
N GLU A 202 -9.96 3.51 4.22
CA GLU A 202 -11.19 4.01 3.59
C GLU A 202 -12.29 4.27 4.63
N ARG A 203 -12.55 3.26 5.46
CA ARG A 203 -13.57 3.32 6.50
C ARG A 203 -13.28 4.46 7.48
N SER A 204 -12.04 4.57 7.94
CA SER A 204 -11.64 5.57 8.93
C SER A 204 -11.85 6.99 8.41
N ILE A 205 -11.47 7.24 7.15
CA ILE A 205 -11.65 8.56 6.53
C ILE A 205 -13.14 8.85 6.24
N SER A 206 -13.92 7.85 5.83
CA SER A 206 -15.35 8.01 5.58
C SER A 206 -16.11 8.37 6.85
N ASP A 207 -15.77 7.74 7.98
CA ASP A 207 -16.36 8.05 9.28
C ASP A 207 -16.03 9.50 9.69
N PHE A 208 -14.80 9.97 9.44
CA PHE A 208 -14.43 11.36 9.68
C PHE A 208 -15.22 12.35 8.81
N ARG A 209 -15.50 12.04 7.53
CA ARG A 209 -16.28 12.92 6.64
C ARG A 209 -17.65 13.25 7.25
N ILE A 210 -18.32 12.25 7.80
CA ILE A 210 -19.66 12.41 8.39
C ILE A 210 -19.59 13.36 9.58
N VAL A 211 -18.64 13.14 10.49
CA VAL A 211 -18.48 13.98 11.68
C VAL A 211 -17.99 15.39 11.31
N ALA A 212 -17.09 15.50 10.33
CA ALA A 212 -16.59 16.79 9.86
C ALA A 212 -17.72 17.68 9.37
N LYS A 213 -18.62 17.12 8.54
CA LYS A 213 -19.80 17.82 8.05
C LYS A 213 -20.73 18.30 9.17
N ILE A 214 -21.00 17.43 10.16
CA ILE A 214 -21.83 17.80 11.33
C ILE A 214 -21.20 18.95 12.11
N TYR A 215 -19.89 18.93 12.32
CA TYR A 215 -19.16 19.95 13.08
C TYR A 215 -19.08 21.28 12.32
N GLU A 216 -18.90 21.22 11.00
CA GLU A 216 -18.94 22.38 10.11
C GLU A 216 -20.32 23.05 10.10
N GLU A 217 -21.41 22.26 10.06
CA GLU A 217 -22.80 22.74 10.13
C GLU A 217 -23.16 23.28 11.52
N SER A 218 -22.58 22.71 12.58
CA SER A 218 -22.82 23.14 13.98
C SER A 218 -21.94 24.31 14.42
N HIS A 219 -21.07 24.84 13.55
CA HIS A 219 -20.11 25.91 13.86
C HIS A 219 -19.24 25.65 15.09
N ASN A 220 -18.84 24.40 15.29
CA ASN A 220 -17.88 24.05 16.35
C ASN A 220 -16.52 24.70 16.05
N LYS A 221 -15.75 25.03 17.10
CA LYS A 221 -14.41 25.62 16.92
C LYS A 221 -13.37 24.58 16.51
N THR A 222 -13.41 23.40 17.13
CA THR A 222 -12.45 22.31 16.89
C THR A 222 -13.12 20.94 16.86
N PHE A 223 -12.42 19.90 16.37
CA PHE A 223 -12.92 18.53 16.26
C PHE A 223 -12.70 17.69 17.53
N LYS A 224 -12.95 18.27 18.71
CA LYS A 224 -12.82 17.54 19.98
C LYS A 224 -13.86 16.42 20.10
N ASN A 225 -13.49 15.22 19.67
CA ASN A 225 -14.35 14.04 19.66
C ASN A 225 -13.53 12.76 19.86
N GLY A 226 -13.69 12.10 21.01
CA GLY A 226 -12.93 10.88 21.33
C GLY A 226 -13.11 9.72 20.35
N TYR A 227 -14.26 9.64 19.67
CA TYR A 227 -14.46 8.66 18.59
C TYR A 227 -13.58 8.98 17.37
N LEU A 228 -13.48 10.27 16.98
CA LEU A 228 -12.58 10.68 15.91
C LEU A 228 -11.12 10.45 16.25
N GLU A 229 -10.74 10.67 17.51
CA GLU A 229 -9.38 10.42 18.01
C GLU A 229 -8.96 8.97 17.72
N GLN A 230 -9.81 7.99 18.04
CA GLN A 230 -9.56 6.57 17.77
C GLN A 230 -9.58 6.21 16.28
N VAL A 231 -10.46 6.85 15.51
CA VAL A 231 -10.56 6.62 14.06
C VAL A 231 -9.30 7.12 13.34
N PHE A 232 -8.74 8.26 13.77
CA PHE A 232 -7.53 8.81 13.15
C PHE A 232 -6.28 8.00 13.46
N VAL A 233 -6.20 7.36 14.62
CA VAL A 233 -5.10 6.42 14.92
C VAL A 233 -4.99 5.37 13.82
N LYS A 234 -6.11 4.78 13.41
CA LYS A 234 -6.17 3.79 12.31
C LYS A 234 -5.81 4.38 10.95
N PHE A 235 -6.27 5.61 10.67
CA PHE A 235 -5.89 6.32 9.44
C PHE A 235 -4.37 6.53 9.35
N TYR A 236 -3.74 6.95 10.46
CA TYR A 236 -2.31 7.15 10.56
C TYR A 236 -1.53 5.84 10.44
N GLU A 237 -1.98 4.76 11.08
CA GLU A 237 -1.39 3.42 10.92
C GLU A 237 -1.39 2.96 9.46
N GLY A 238 -2.54 3.05 8.78
CA GLY A 238 -2.63 2.69 7.37
C GLY A 238 -1.74 3.56 6.47
N THR A 239 -1.59 4.85 6.79
CA THR A 239 -0.70 5.76 6.05
C THR A 239 0.78 5.38 6.22
N GLU A 240 1.22 5.00 7.43
CA GLU A 240 2.60 4.59 7.67
C GLU A 240 2.96 3.28 6.94
N GLU A 241 1.99 2.39 6.71
CA GLU A 241 2.22 1.15 5.97
C GLU A 241 2.33 1.36 4.46
N LEU A 242 1.59 2.33 3.92
CA LEU A 242 1.71 2.73 2.52
C LEU A 242 3.09 3.36 2.21
N LYS A 243 3.81 3.85 3.23
CA LYS A 243 5.15 4.44 3.10
C LYS A 243 6.18 3.49 2.49
N ASP A 244 6.08 2.20 2.78
CA ASP A 244 7.01 1.21 2.24
C ASP A 244 6.80 1.01 0.73
N TYR A 245 5.59 1.21 0.22
CA TYR A 245 5.31 1.22 -1.23
C TYR A 245 5.91 2.47 -1.90
N ASN A 246 5.80 3.63 -1.25
CA ASN A 246 6.45 4.86 -1.71
C ASN A 246 7.99 4.73 -1.75
N LYS A 247 8.61 4.10 -0.74
CA LYS A 247 10.06 3.79 -0.77
C LYS A 247 10.43 2.88 -1.93
N ARG A 248 9.68 1.79 -2.15
CA ARG A 248 9.89 0.88 -3.29
C ARG A 248 9.74 1.58 -4.63
N HIS A 249 8.78 2.49 -4.75
CA HIS A 249 8.54 3.25 -5.97
C HIS A 249 9.67 4.26 -6.26
N LYS A 250 10.14 4.99 -5.23
CA LYS A 250 11.19 6.00 -5.37
C LYS A 250 12.59 5.42 -5.54
N ASP A 251 12.85 4.26 -4.93
CA ASP A 251 14.13 3.55 -5.05
C ASP A 251 13.94 2.06 -5.34
N PRO A 252 13.60 1.71 -6.60
CA PRO A 252 13.34 0.32 -6.98
C PRO A 252 14.60 -0.57 -6.94
N LYS A 253 15.80 0.01 -6.90
CA LYS A 253 17.07 -0.73 -6.92
C LYS A 253 17.35 -1.51 -5.63
N ASN A 254 16.77 -1.07 -4.52
CA ASN A 254 16.94 -1.69 -3.20
C ASN A 254 15.96 -2.85 -2.93
N PHE A 255 15.08 -3.17 -3.88
CA PHE A 255 14.00 -4.16 -3.70
C PHE A 255 13.87 -5.18 -4.85
N LEU A 256 14.87 -5.21 -5.75
CA LEU A 256 14.99 -6.15 -6.88
C LEU A 256 15.86 -7.36 -6.52
#